data_AF-A0A383ADF9-F1
#
_entry.id   AF-A0A383ADF9-F1
#
_cell.length_a   1.000
_cell.length_b   1.000
_cell.length_c   1.000
_cell.angle_alpha   90.00
_cell.angle_beta   90.00
_cell.angle_gamma   90.00
#
_symmetry.space_group_name_H-M   'P 1'
#
loop_
_entity.id
_entity.type
_entity.pdbx_description
1 polymer ?
#
loop_
_entity_poly.entity_id
_entity_poly.type
_entity_poly.pdbx_seq_one_letter_code
_entity_poly.pdbx_strand_id
1 'polypeptide(L)'
;KNPLVVRLYLKTNSLIKKSLRSLNKIVSCSGTLRFMQTEEVKRKKLFDYLSLASQKAYGDLYLLTNDVLCKSETRARMIELYLEGKVPYPISLIKKIFKIILFYLKNTVWFLRYLLAKLAHFLSNQRYHIAGTKELYVLDVFFVVPNIIKQKKFNDVYLTGLADVLDKIGENYVYIPSWFGSWNTFDLFKIFRILKKNDCPVLTEFQVLEWSDYVRVLFYLVAYPFHVWRFIDELGDLKEDRLLSFSLWESL
;
A
#
# COMPACT_ATOMS: atom_id res chain seq x y z
N LYS A 1 -21.29 -51.72 53.75
CA LYS A 1 -20.90 -51.62 52.32
C LYS A 1 -19.53 -50.94 52.25
N ASN A 2 -18.55 -51.60 51.63
CA ASN A 2 -17.12 -51.42 51.90
C ASN A 2 -16.58 -50.08 51.32
N PRO A 3 -16.07 -49.14 52.16
CA PRO A 3 -15.61 -47.81 51.72
C PRO A 3 -14.41 -47.84 50.77
N LEU A 4 -13.69 -48.96 50.69
CA LEU A 4 -12.58 -49.16 49.75
C LEU A 4 -13.05 -49.31 48.29
N VAL A 5 -14.21 -49.94 48.05
CA VAL A 5 -14.75 -50.14 46.70
C VAL A 5 -15.22 -48.82 46.10
N VAL A 6 -15.83 -47.95 46.92
CA VAL A 6 -16.29 -46.61 46.51
C VAL A 6 -15.10 -45.69 46.18
N ARG A 7 -14.02 -45.75 46.97
CA ARG A 7 -12.79 -44.98 46.68
C ARG A 7 -12.08 -45.45 45.41
N LEU A 8 -12.03 -46.75 45.14
CA LEU A 8 -11.46 -47.29 43.89
C LEU A 8 -12.28 -46.87 42.68
N TYR A 9 -13.62 -46.93 42.76
CA TYR A 9 -14.52 -46.55 41.66
C TYR A 9 -14.50 -45.04 41.33
N LEU A 10 -14.31 -44.18 42.34
CA LEU A 10 -14.16 -42.74 42.14
C LEU A 10 -12.76 -42.39 41.58
N LYS A 11 -11.72 -43.13 41.96
CA LYS A 11 -10.36 -42.93 41.46
C LYS A 11 -10.22 -43.38 40.01
N THR A 12 -10.81 -44.51 39.61
CA THR A 12 -10.86 -44.94 38.20
C THR A 12 -11.70 -44.00 37.33
N ASN A 13 -12.86 -43.54 37.79
CA ASN A 13 -13.67 -42.56 37.04
C ASN A 13 -12.94 -41.22 36.84
N SER A 14 -12.19 -40.74 37.83
CA SER A 14 -11.44 -39.49 37.68
C SER A 14 -10.26 -39.64 36.70
N LEU A 15 -9.58 -40.80 36.69
CA LEU A 15 -8.52 -41.10 35.73
C LEU A 15 -9.05 -41.26 34.30
N ILE A 16 -10.19 -41.95 34.11
CA ILE A 16 -10.85 -42.08 32.80
C ILE A 16 -11.30 -40.71 32.27
N LYS A 17 -11.89 -39.87 33.13
CA LYS A 17 -12.33 -38.51 32.75
C LYS A 17 -11.15 -37.60 32.40
N LYS A 18 -9.99 -37.77 33.05
CA LYS A 18 -8.75 -37.03 32.73
C LYS A 18 -8.16 -37.51 31.40
N SER A 19 -8.17 -38.81 31.14
CA SER A 19 -7.68 -39.42 29.89
C SER A 19 -8.55 -39.03 28.68
N LEU A 20 -9.88 -39.01 28.85
CA LEU A 20 -10.82 -38.54 27.82
C LEU A 20 -10.65 -37.04 27.51
N ARG A 21 -10.34 -36.21 28.51
CA ARG A 21 -10.02 -34.79 28.27
C ARG A 21 -8.72 -34.61 27.50
N SER A 22 -7.68 -35.39 27.78
CA SER A 22 -6.43 -35.36 27.00
C SER A 22 -6.64 -35.84 25.57
N LEU A 23 -7.43 -36.90 25.36
CA LEU A 23 -7.75 -37.39 24.01
C LEU A 23 -8.55 -36.37 23.20
N ASN A 24 -9.57 -35.73 23.80
CA ASN A 24 -10.31 -34.65 23.14
C ASN A 24 -9.43 -33.44 22.80
N LYS A 25 -8.44 -33.12 23.66
CA LYS A 25 -7.48 -32.04 23.40
C LYS A 25 -6.52 -32.39 22.25
N ILE A 26 -6.08 -33.64 22.17
CA ILE A 26 -5.21 -34.14 21.08
C ILE A 26 -5.97 -34.20 19.76
N VAL A 27 -7.21 -34.69 19.75
CA VAL A 27 -8.08 -34.72 18.56
C VAL A 27 -8.39 -33.30 18.08
N SER A 28 -8.66 -32.36 19.00
CA SER A 28 -8.86 -30.95 18.67
C SER A 28 -7.59 -30.31 18.09
N CYS A 29 -6.42 -30.53 18.72
CA CYS A 29 -5.14 -30.03 18.19
C CYS A 29 -4.77 -30.64 16.83
N SER A 30 -5.02 -31.94 16.62
CA SER A 30 -4.78 -32.59 15.34
C SER A 30 -5.72 -32.09 14.24
N GLY A 31 -6.97 -31.76 14.57
CA GLY A 31 -7.92 -31.12 13.67
C GLY A 31 -7.45 -29.71 13.27
N THR A 32 -7.01 -28.91 14.23
CA THR A 32 -6.48 -27.56 13.98
C THR A 32 -5.19 -27.56 13.16
N LEU A 33 -4.26 -28.48 13.44
CA LEU A 33 -3.02 -28.63 12.67
C LEU A 33 -3.28 -29.05 11.22
N ARG A 34 -4.20 -30.00 11.00
CA ARG A 34 -4.59 -30.43 9.65
C ARG A 34 -5.31 -29.31 8.89
N PHE A 35 -6.14 -28.53 9.57
CA PHE A 35 -6.81 -27.35 9.02
C PHE A 35 -5.80 -26.26 8.62
N MET A 36 -4.84 -25.95 9.49
CA MET A 36 -3.76 -24.99 9.22
C MET A 36 -2.91 -25.41 8.02
N GLN A 37 -2.56 -26.69 7.91
CA GLN A 37 -1.83 -27.23 6.74
C GLN A 37 -2.65 -27.10 5.45
N THR A 38 -3.97 -27.34 5.49
CA THR A 38 -4.81 -27.16 4.29
C THR A 38 -4.99 -25.70 3.89
N GLU A 39 -5.02 -24.77 4.83
CA GLU A 39 -5.07 -23.34 4.50
C GLU A 39 -3.76 -22.82 3.93
N GLU A 40 -2.63 -23.27 4.47
CA GLU A 40 -1.30 -22.88 4.00
C GLU A 40 -1.08 -23.34 2.55
N VAL A 41 -1.49 -24.57 2.22
CA VAL A 41 -1.46 -25.10 0.85
C VAL A 41 -2.35 -24.26 -0.09
N LYS A 42 -3.57 -23.89 0.35
CA LYS A 42 -4.45 -23.00 -0.43
C LYS A 42 -3.83 -21.62 -0.63
N ARG A 43 -3.27 -21.01 0.41
CA ARG A 43 -2.59 -19.70 0.33
C ARG A 43 -1.43 -19.74 -0.65
N LYS A 44 -0.60 -20.77 -0.57
CA LYS A 44 0.51 -20.98 -1.51
C LYS A 44 0.01 -21.11 -2.95
N LYS A 45 -1.01 -21.93 -3.20
CA LYS A 45 -1.61 -22.07 -4.53
C LYS A 45 -2.11 -20.74 -5.10
N LEU A 46 -2.83 -19.95 -4.28
CA LEU A 46 -3.30 -18.63 -4.69
C LEU A 46 -2.13 -17.66 -4.96
N PHE A 47 -1.11 -17.67 -4.12
CA PHE A 47 0.08 -16.84 -4.28
C PHE A 47 0.83 -17.17 -5.58
N ASP A 48 1.04 -18.46 -5.87
CA ASP A 48 1.72 -18.92 -7.08
C ASP A 48 0.91 -18.52 -8.33
N TYR A 49 -0.41 -18.71 -8.28
CA TYR A 49 -1.31 -18.26 -9.34
C TYR A 49 -1.22 -16.74 -9.57
N LEU A 50 -1.32 -15.94 -8.49
CA LEU A 50 -1.20 -14.48 -8.59
C LEU A 50 0.17 -14.07 -9.11
N SER A 51 1.25 -14.78 -8.74
CA SER A 51 2.60 -14.52 -9.26
C SER A 51 2.65 -14.61 -10.78
N LEU A 52 2.06 -15.67 -11.34
CA LEU A 52 2.01 -15.90 -12.78
C LEU A 52 1.13 -14.84 -13.47
N ALA A 53 -0.03 -14.53 -12.88
CA ALA A 53 -0.93 -13.50 -13.40
C ALA A 53 -0.25 -12.11 -13.41
N SER A 54 0.45 -11.74 -12.33
CA SER A 54 1.19 -10.49 -12.24
C SER A 54 2.35 -10.43 -13.22
N GLN A 55 3.12 -11.52 -13.39
CA GLN A 55 4.18 -11.59 -14.40
C GLN A 55 3.64 -11.37 -15.82
N LYS A 56 2.49 -11.98 -16.15
CA LYS A 56 1.80 -11.72 -17.43
C LYS A 56 1.37 -10.26 -17.53
N ALA A 57 0.76 -9.72 -16.48
CA ALA A 57 0.23 -8.37 -16.47
C ALA A 57 1.32 -7.30 -16.58
N TYR A 58 2.49 -7.50 -15.97
CA TYR A 58 3.58 -6.53 -15.96
C TYR A 58 4.30 -6.37 -17.30
N GLY A 59 3.98 -7.20 -18.29
CA GLY A 59 4.29 -6.88 -19.69
C GLY A 59 3.55 -5.65 -20.21
N ASP A 60 2.48 -5.23 -19.53
CA ASP A 60 1.71 -4.03 -19.80
C ASP A 60 2.05 -2.95 -18.76
N LEU A 61 2.65 -1.84 -19.24
CA LEU A 61 3.06 -0.71 -18.38
C LEU A 61 1.88 -0.14 -17.57
N TYR A 62 0.66 -0.20 -18.10
CA TYR A 62 -0.53 0.31 -17.43
C TYR A 62 -1.02 -0.60 -16.30
N LEU A 63 -0.48 -1.81 -16.13
CA LEU A 63 -0.89 -2.71 -15.05
C LEU A 63 0.10 -2.75 -13.90
N LEU A 64 1.26 -2.09 -14.02
CA LEU A 64 2.30 -2.08 -12.98
C LEU A 64 1.80 -1.52 -11.64
N THR A 65 0.91 -0.52 -11.68
CA THR A 65 0.44 0.15 -10.45
C THR A 65 -0.82 -0.49 -9.86
N ASN A 66 -1.30 -1.60 -10.42
CA ASN A 66 -2.51 -2.25 -9.92
C ASN A 66 -2.22 -2.95 -8.59
N ASP A 67 -2.94 -2.56 -7.53
CA ASP A 67 -2.70 -3.02 -6.17
C ASP A 67 -3.02 -4.51 -5.94
N VAL A 68 -3.97 -5.07 -6.70
CA VAL A 68 -4.31 -6.50 -6.69
C VAL A 68 -3.17 -7.31 -7.30
N LEU A 69 -2.62 -6.86 -8.43
CA LEU A 69 -1.48 -7.52 -9.09
C LEU A 69 -0.19 -7.37 -8.30
N CYS A 70 0.00 -6.27 -7.57
CA CYS A 70 1.11 -6.10 -6.63
C CYS A 70 0.99 -6.96 -5.37
N LYS A 71 -0.05 -7.79 -5.24
CA LYS A 71 -0.31 -8.64 -4.07
C LYS A 71 -0.30 -7.85 -2.76
N SER A 72 -0.75 -6.61 -2.80
CA SER A 72 -0.78 -5.75 -1.62
C SER A 72 -1.68 -6.36 -0.55
N GLU A 73 -1.23 -6.33 0.70
CA GLU A 73 -1.96 -6.85 1.87
C GLU A 73 -3.32 -6.15 2.07
N THR A 74 -3.52 -4.99 1.45
CA THR A 74 -4.77 -4.22 1.50
C THR A 74 -5.97 -4.91 0.84
N ARG A 75 -5.79 -6.05 0.17
CA ARG A 75 -6.85 -6.81 -0.52
C ARG A 75 -7.17 -8.15 0.13
N ALA A 76 -7.21 -8.18 1.47
CA ALA A 76 -7.59 -9.33 2.31
C ALA A 76 -8.85 -10.07 1.82
N ARG A 77 -9.83 -9.34 1.27
CA ARG A 77 -11.08 -9.90 0.74
C ARG A 77 -10.90 -10.98 -0.33
N MET A 78 -9.89 -10.87 -1.21
CA MET A 78 -9.64 -11.89 -2.22
C MET A 78 -9.21 -13.22 -1.58
N ILE A 79 -8.33 -13.11 -0.58
CA ILE A 79 -7.79 -14.25 0.18
C ILE A 79 -8.93 -14.90 0.98
N GLU A 80 -9.75 -14.09 1.67
CA GLU A 80 -10.93 -14.55 2.41
C GLU A 80 -11.88 -15.35 1.51
N LEU A 81 -12.30 -14.79 0.37
CA LEU A 81 -13.18 -15.48 -0.57
C LEU A 81 -12.56 -16.79 -1.08
N TYR A 82 -11.27 -16.79 -1.37
CA TYR A 82 -10.57 -17.99 -1.83
C TYR A 82 -10.57 -19.11 -0.78
N LEU A 83 -10.21 -18.78 0.46
CA LEU A 83 -10.14 -19.70 1.60
C LEU A 83 -11.51 -20.27 1.95
N GLU A 84 -12.54 -19.43 1.95
CA GLU A 84 -13.94 -19.80 2.20
C GLU A 84 -14.57 -20.62 1.07
N GLY A 85 -13.89 -20.78 -0.07
CA GLY A 85 -14.43 -21.54 -1.18
C GLY A 85 -15.35 -20.73 -2.10
N LYS A 86 -15.65 -19.47 -1.77
CA LYS A 86 -16.64 -18.64 -2.45
C LYS A 86 -16.10 -18.08 -3.76
N VAL A 87 -16.92 -18.12 -4.80
CA VAL A 87 -16.64 -17.47 -6.08
C VAL A 87 -17.63 -16.32 -6.24
N PRO A 88 -17.18 -15.07 -6.34
CA PRO A 88 -18.07 -13.95 -6.52
C PRO A 88 -18.81 -14.05 -7.86
N TYR A 89 -20.04 -13.56 -7.88
CA TYR A 89 -20.80 -13.43 -9.13
C TYR A 89 -20.12 -12.42 -10.07
N PRO A 90 -20.19 -12.65 -11.40
CA PRO A 90 -19.64 -11.71 -12.36
C PRO A 90 -20.29 -10.33 -12.21
N ILE A 91 -19.49 -9.29 -12.35
CA ILE A 91 -19.94 -7.91 -12.23
C ILE A 91 -20.70 -7.54 -13.50
N SER A 92 -21.92 -7.02 -13.35
CA SER A 92 -22.75 -6.59 -14.48
C SER A 92 -22.11 -5.44 -15.26
N LEU A 93 -22.40 -5.34 -16.56
CA LEU A 93 -21.86 -4.29 -17.43
C LEU A 93 -22.10 -2.88 -16.88
N ILE A 94 -23.31 -2.62 -16.37
CA ILE A 94 -23.68 -1.32 -15.76
C ILE A 94 -22.76 -1.01 -14.56
N LYS A 95 -22.49 -2.00 -13.71
CA LYS A 95 -21.58 -1.85 -12.57
C LYS A 95 -20.13 -1.61 -13.04
N LYS A 96 -19.68 -2.29 -14.09
CA LYS A 96 -18.35 -2.06 -14.69
C LYS A 96 -18.20 -0.61 -15.17
N ILE A 97 -19.18 -0.11 -15.93
CA ILE A 97 -19.20 1.29 -16.41
C ILE A 97 -19.18 2.26 -15.23
N PHE A 98 -20.01 2.02 -14.20
CA PHE A 98 -20.05 2.87 -13.02
C PHE A 98 -18.71 2.90 -12.27
N LYS A 99 -18.03 1.76 -12.14
CA LYS A 99 -16.68 1.67 -11.54
C LYS A 99 -15.66 2.51 -12.32
N ILE A 100 -15.69 2.45 -13.65
CA ILE A 100 -14.81 3.27 -14.50
C ILE A 100 -15.10 4.76 -14.34
N ILE A 101 -16.38 5.16 -14.27
CA ILE A 101 -16.75 6.56 -14.01
C ILE A 101 -16.23 7.02 -12.65
N LEU A 102 -16.43 6.21 -11.60
CA LEU A 102 -15.93 6.51 -10.25
C LEU A 102 -14.39 6.60 -10.22
N PHE A 103 -13.70 5.70 -10.91
CA PHE A 103 -12.25 5.74 -11.07
C PHE A 103 -11.82 7.08 -11.66
N TYR A 104 -12.43 7.51 -12.77
CA TYR A 104 -12.09 8.78 -13.40
C TYR A 104 -12.38 9.97 -12.50
N LEU A 105 -13.53 10.01 -11.84
CA LEU A 105 -13.89 11.10 -10.92
C LEU A 105 -12.87 11.21 -9.78
N LYS A 106 -12.56 10.10 -9.11
CA LYS A 106 -11.63 10.06 -7.99
C LYS A 106 -10.22 10.48 -8.43
N ASN A 107 -9.70 9.89 -9.50
CA ASN A 107 -8.34 10.16 -9.94
C ASN A 107 -8.19 11.54 -10.57
N THR A 108 -9.24 12.08 -11.21
CA THR A 108 -9.22 13.46 -11.72
C THR A 108 -9.08 14.46 -10.58
N VAL A 109 -9.80 14.27 -9.46
CA VAL A 109 -9.66 15.14 -8.29
C VAL A 109 -8.24 15.09 -7.71
N TRP A 110 -7.65 13.89 -7.59
CA TRP A 110 -6.27 13.74 -7.12
C TRP A 110 -5.26 14.37 -8.08
N PHE A 111 -5.40 14.12 -9.38
CA PHE A 111 -4.52 14.67 -10.41
C PHE A 111 -4.58 16.20 -10.44
N LEU A 112 -5.79 16.79 -10.39
CA LEU A 112 -5.95 18.25 -10.32
C LEU A 112 -5.33 18.85 -9.06
N ARG A 113 -5.49 18.20 -7.90
CA ARG A 113 -4.82 18.64 -6.66
C ARG A 113 -3.30 18.62 -6.82
N TYR A 114 -2.75 17.58 -7.41
CA TYR A 114 -1.32 17.46 -7.65
C TYR A 114 -0.80 18.49 -8.66
N LEU A 115 -1.57 18.76 -9.72
CA LEU A 115 -1.27 19.80 -10.71
C LEU A 115 -1.28 21.20 -10.06
N LEU A 116 -2.25 21.47 -9.18
CA LEU A 116 -2.30 22.71 -8.41
C LEU A 116 -1.10 22.83 -7.45
N ALA A 117 -0.64 21.74 -6.84
CA ALA A 117 0.56 21.73 -6.02
C ALA A 117 1.83 22.03 -6.84
N LYS A 118 1.96 21.46 -8.05
CA LYS A 118 3.03 21.81 -9.00
C LYS A 118 2.98 23.27 -9.42
N LEU A 119 1.79 23.82 -9.69
CA LEU A 119 1.63 25.24 -10.00
C LEU A 119 2.02 26.12 -8.80
N ALA A 120 1.61 25.76 -7.59
CA ALA A 120 2.03 26.47 -6.38
C ALA A 120 3.55 26.43 -6.20
N HIS A 121 4.18 25.28 -6.43
CA HIS A 121 5.63 25.15 -6.41
C HIS A 121 6.28 26.08 -7.44
N PHE A 122 5.82 26.02 -8.69
CA PHE A 122 6.31 26.88 -9.78
C PHE A 122 6.19 28.37 -9.44
N LEU A 123 5.04 28.81 -8.93
CA LEU A 123 4.78 30.20 -8.53
C LEU A 123 5.61 30.65 -7.32
N SER A 124 5.97 29.73 -6.42
CA SER A 124 6.85 30.05 -5.29
C SER A 124 8.28 30.35 -5.74
N ASN A 125 8.65 29.87 -6.93
CA ASN A 125 9.99 29.91 -7.48
C ASN A 125 11.04 29.38 -6.47
N GLN A 126 10.67 28.38 -5.67
CA GLN A 126 11.60 27.63 -4.82
C GLN A 126 12.38 26.69 -5.72
N ARG A 127 13.70 26.90 -5.77
CA ARG A 127 14.63 26.12 -6.58
C ARG A 127 15.78 25.69 -5.69
N TYR A 128 16.18 24.44 -5.77
CA TYR A 128 17.43 23.97 -5.21
C TYR A 128 18.39 23.66 -6.36
N HIS A 129 19.61 24.18 -6.27
CA HIS A 129 20.65 23.94 -7.27
C HIS A 129 21.68 23.01 -6.64
N ILE A 130 21.84 21.84 -7.23
CA ILE A 130 22.88 20.89 -6.82
C ILE A 130 24.21 21.47 -7.34
N ALA A 131 25.06 21.93 -6.43
CA ALA A 131 26.36 22.50 -6.78
C ALA A 131 27.45 21.42 -6.79
N GLY A 132 27.92 21.07 -7.99
CA GLY A 132 29.18 20.34 -8.19
C GLY A 132 29.09 18.82 -8.29
N THR A 133 30.27 18.19 -8.37
CA THR A 133 30.48 16.74 -8.59
C THR A 133 30.78 15.96 -7.30
N LYS A 134 30.62 16.59 -6.12
CA LYS A 134 30.81 15.94 -4.82
C LYS A 134 29.65 14.99 -4.52
N GLU A 135 29.90 14.03 -3.63
CA GLU A 135 28.84 13.15 -3.11
C GLU A 135 27.70 13.99 -2.51
N LEU A 136 26.46 13.62 -2.83
CA LEU A 136 25.25 14.31 -2.37
C LEU A 136 24.53 13.41 -1.37
N TYR A 137 24.46 13.86 -0.13
CA TYR A 137 23.69 13.19 0.92
C TYR A 137 22.21 13.53 0.79
N VAL A 138 21.40 12.51 0.59
CA VAL A 138 19.95 12.65 0.45
C VAL A 138 19.29 12.31 1.78
N LEU A 139 18.66 13.30 2.39
CA LEU A 139 17.99 13.17 3.68
C LEU A 139 16.48 13.08 3.46
N ASP A 140 15.93 11.87 3.49
CA ASP A 140 14.48 11.66 3.50
C ASP A 140 13.92 11.88 4.92
N VAL A 141 13.20 12.99 5.11
CA VAL A 141 12.70 13.39 6.43
C VAL A 141 11.27 13.91 6.33
N PHE A 142 10.53 13.79 7.43
CA PHE A 142 9.14 14.24 7.47
C PHE A 142 9.03 15.76 7.61
N PHE A 143 8.28 16.37 6.70
CA PHE A 143 7.95 17.78 6.73
C PHE A 143 6.54 17.95 7.31
N VAL A 144 6.47 18.23 8.62
CA VAL A 144 5.21 18.47 9.32
C VAL A 144 4.70 19.87 8.98
N VAL A 145 3.77 19.94 8.02
CA VAL A 145 3.29 21.18 7.41
C VAL A 145 2.81 22.23 8.43
N PRO A 146 1.94 21.88 9.42
CA PRO A 146 1.49 22.86 10.40
C PRO A 146 2.62 23.47 11.23
N ASN A 147 3.64 22.68 11.56
CA ASN A 147 4.77 23.13 12.38
C ASN A 147 5.61 24.15 11.61
N ILE A 148 5.93 23.86 10.34
CA ILE A 148 6.72 24.75 9.48
C ILE A 148 5.99 26.09 9.30
N ILE A 149 4.68 26.06 9.07
CA ILE A 149 3.87 27.28 8.90
C ILE A 149 3.86 28.10 10.20
N LYS A 150 3.62 27.45 11.36
CA LYS A 150 3.54 28.12 12.67
C LYS A 150 4.89 28.73 13.06
N GLN A 151 5.98 28.00 12.86
CA GLN A 151 7.33 28.43 13.23
C GLN A 151 7.99 29.33 12.17
N LYS A 152 7.41 29.42 10.96
CA LYS A 152 7.95 30.11 9.79
C LYS A 152 9.36 29.67 9.40
N LYS A 153 9.75 28.46 9.80
CA LYS A 153 11.05 27.83 9.53
C LYS A 153 10.87 26.31 9.57
N PHE A 154 11.66 25.60 8.77
CA PHE A 154 11.81 24.15 8.91
C PHE A 154 12.87 23.83 9.96
N ASN A 155 12.55 22.92 10.86
CA ASN A 155 13.49 22.37 11.83
C ASN A 155 13.36 20.85 11.80
N ASP A 156 14.46 20.17 11.49
CA ASP A 156 14.50 18.72 11.51
C ASP A 156 14.60 18.23 12.95
N VAL A 157 13.56 17.54 13.39
CA VAL A 157 13.48 16.95 14.74
C VAL A 157 13.88 15.47 14.74
N TYR A 158 14.04 14.86 13.57
CA TYR A 158 14.34 13.44 13.42
C TYR A 158 15.85 13.21 13.31
N LEU A 159 16.54 13.98 12.46
CA LEU A 159 18.00 13.93 12.30
C LEU A 159 18.64 15.20 12.87
N THR A 160 18.29 15.53 14.11
CA THR A 160 18.74 16.76 14.78
C THR A 160 20.26 16.85 14.77
N GLY A 161 20.80 17.96 14.25
CA GLY A 161 22.24 18.24 14.20
C GLY A 161 22.99 17.54 13.06
N LEU A 162 22.35 16.65 12.29
CA LEU A 162 23.02 16.01 11.15
C LEU A 162 23.38 17.02 10.06
N ALA A 163 22.46 17.92 9.72
CA ALA A 163 22.73 19.02 8.80
C ALA A 163 23.90 19.90 9.27
N ASP A 164 23.93 20.25 10.56
CA ASP A 164 25.02 21.05 11.13
C ASP A 164 26.38 20.32 11.03
N VAL A 165 26.38 18.99 11.14
CA VAL A 165 27.60 18.18 10.97
C VAL A 165 28.02 18.16 9.49
N LEU A 166 27.08 17.94 8.56
CA LEU A 166 27.34 17.94 7.12
C LEU A 166 27.87 19.28 6.63
N ASP A 167 27.28 20.39 7.12
CA ASP A 167 27.76 21.74 6.86
C ASP A 167 29.21 21.94 7.37
N LYS A 168 29.52 21.46 8.58
CA LYS A 168 30.87 21.59 9.17
C LYS A 168 31.93 20.83 8.40
N ILE A 169 31.61 19.66 7.86
CA ILE A 169 32.55 18.87 7.06
C ILE A 169 32.57 19.30 5.59
N GLY A 170 31.72 20.25 5.18
CA GLY A 170 31.69 20.81 3.83
C GLY A 170 31.12 19.85 2.78
N GLU A 171 30.23 18.96 3.21
CA GLU A 171 29.55 17.99 2.36
C GLU A 171 28.20 18.51 1.88
N ASN A 172 27.84 18.16 0.64
CA ASN A 172 26.58 18.60 0.04
C ASN A 172 25.44 17.70 0.50
N TYR A 173 24.33 18.30 0.92
CA TYR A 173 23.13 17.54 1.26
C TYR A 173 21.86 18.22 0.79
N VAL A 174 20.81 17.41 0.65
CA VAL A 174 19.48 17.86 0.28
C VAL A 174 18.42 17.07 1.03
N TYR A 175 17.37 17.77 1.45
CA TYR A 175 16.19 17.15 2.01
C TYR A 175 15.23 16.72 0.91
N ILE A 176 14.76 15.47 0.98
CA ILE A 176 13.58 15.01 0.26
C ILE A 176 12.42 15.04 1.24
N PRO A 177 11.42 15.91 1.03
CA PRO A 177 10.37 16.12 2.00
C PRO A 177 9.29 15.04 1.87
N SER A 178 9.11 14.28 2.93
CA SER A 178 7.93 13.45 3.15
C SER A 178 6.83 14.30 3.80
N TRP A 179 5.91 14.84 3.00
CA TRP A 179 4.89 15.80 3.46
C TRP A 179 3.87 15.18 4.43
N PHE A 180 3.73 15.77 5.63
CA PHE A 180 2.77 15.31 6.64
C PHE A 180 1.86 16.44 7.14
N GLY A 181 0.56 16.14 7.27
CA GLY A 181 -0.46 17.08 7.75
C GLY A 181 -1.35 17.63 6.63
N SER A 182 -1.12 18.88 6.21
CA SER A 182 -1.98 19.54 5.21
C SER A 182 -1.45 19.36 3.79
N TRP A 183 -2.32 18.85 2.91
CA TRP A 183 -2.11 18.80 1.46
C TRP A 183 -2.86 19.91 0.72
N ASN A 184 -3.25 20.97 1.43
CA ASN A 184 -3.88 22.13 0.81
C ASN A 184 -2.84 22.91 -0.02
N THR A 185 -3.19 23.23 -1.26
CA THR A 185 -2.37 24.02 -2.19
C THR A 185 -1.88 25.33 -1.59
N PHE A 186 -2.71 26.04 -0.82
CA PHE A 186 -2.32 27.30 -0.19
C PHE A 186 -1.26 27.11 0.91
N ASP A 187 -1.35 26.02 1.66
CA ASP A 187 -0.39 25.70 2.71
C ASP A 187 0.94 25.26 2.10
N LEU A 188 0.90 24.42 1.06
CA LEU A 188 2.09 24.05 0.28
C LEU A 188 2.77 25.29 -0.33
N PHE A 189 2.01 26.20 -0.92
CA PHE A 189 2.55 27.46 -1.44
C PHE A 189 3.27 28.28 -0.36
N LYS A 190 2.64 28.43 0.82
CA LYS A 190 3.27 29.12 1.96
C LYS A 190 4.56 28.42 2.38
N ILE A 191 4.56 27.10 2.45
CA ILE A 191 5.75 26.32 2.82
C ILE A 191 6.86 26.51 1.81
N PHE A 192 6.61 26.40 0.52
CA PHE A 192 7.65 26.60 -0.49
C PHE A 192 8.29 27.99 -0.38
N ARG A 193 7.49 29.03 -0.07
CA ARG A 193 8.02 30.37 0.21
C ARG A 193 8.83 30.45 1.50
N ILE A 194 8.41 29.75 2.56
CA ILE A 194 9.16 29.65 3.82
C ILE A 194 10.49 28.95 3.60
N LEU A 195 10.49 27.80 2.91
CA LEU A 195 11.71 27.04 2.61
C LEU A 195 12.69 27.86 1.77
N LYS A 196 12.18 28.54 0.74
CA LYS A 196 12.98 29.48 -0.06
C LYS A 196 13.56 30.62 0.78
N LYS A 197 12.75 31.25 1.65
CA LYS A 197 13.20 32.38 2.47
C LYS A 197 14.30 31.99 3.46
N ASN A 198 14.26 30.77 3.98
CA ASN A 198 15.25 30.25 4.92
C ASN A 198 16.42 29.53 4.22
N ASP A 199 16.51 29.61 2.89
CA ASP A 199 17.51 28.94 2.06
C ASP A 199 17.68 27.45 2.37
N CYS A 200 16.56 26.78 2.63
CA CYS A 200 16.56 25.38 3.02
C CYS A 200 16.82 24.49 1.79
N PRO A 201 17.84 23.61 1.82
CA PRO A 201 18.20 22.77 0.68
C PRO A 201 17.18 21.63 0.53
N VAL A 202 16.09 21.88 -0.20
CA VAL A 202 14.98 20.94 -0.37
C VAL A 202 14.76 20.63 -1.84
N LEU A 203 14.81 19.34 -2.18
CA LEU A 203 14.46 18.79 -3.48
C LEU A 203 13.05 18.20 -3.41
N THR A 204 12.08 18.91 -3.97
CA THR A 204 10.69 18.43 -4.01
C THR A 204 10.46 17.60 -5.27
N GLU A 205 9.50 16.67 -5.22
CA GLU A 205 9.02 15.96 -6.42
C GLU A 205 8.60 16.92 -7.54
N PHE A 206 8.10 18.11 -7.19
CA PHE A 206 7.73 19.16 -8.14
C PHE A 206 8.92 19.83 -8.83
N GLN A 207 10.15 19.65 -8.34
CA GLN A 207 11.36 20.08 -9.06
C GLN A 207 11.88 18.99 -9.99
N VAL A 208 11.75 17.73 -9.58
CA VAL A 208 12.23 16.57 -10.32
C VAL A 208 11.33 16.26 -11.51
N LEU A 209 10.01 16.33 -11.34
CA LEU A 209 9.05 16.01 -12.39
C LEU A 209 8.88 17.15 -13.38
N GLU A 210 9.06 16.85 -14.66
CA GLU A 210 8.80 17.78 -15.76
C GLU A 210 7.32 17.90 -16.06
N TRP A 211 6.90 18.98 -16.73
CA TRP A 211 5.50 19.11 -17.20
C TRP A 211 5.08 17.99 -18.15
N SER A 212 6.03 17.44 -18.92
CA SER A 212 5.84 16.28 -19.79
C SER A 212 5.41 15.03 -19.02
N ASP A 213 5.92 14.83 -17.80
CA ASP A 213 5.54 13.71 -16.95
C ASP A 213 4.08 13.79 -16.49
N TYR A 214 3.55 14.98 -16.23
CA TYR A 214 2.13 15.17 -15.89
C TYR A 214 1.22 14.81 -17.06
N VAL A 215 1.63 15.13 -18.29
CA VAL A 215 0.92 14.73 -19.51
C VAL A 215 0.96 13.21 -19.67
N ARG A 216 2.11 12.57 -19.39
CA ARG A 216 2.22 11.10 -19.38
C ARG A 216 1.30 10.47 -18.33
N VAL A 217 1.22 11.03 -17.13
CA VAL A 217 0.29 10.59 -16.08
C VAL A 217 -1.16 10.76 -16.53
N LEU A 218 -1.50 11.84 -17.23
CA LEU A 218 -2.85 12.02 -17.77
C LEU A 218 -3.21 10.91 -18.77
N PHE A 219 -2.31 10.61 -19.72
CA PHE A 219 -2.50 9.48 -20.64
C PHE A 219 -2.60 8.15 -19.90
N TYR A 220 -1.78 7.95 -18.86
CA TYR A 220 -1.88 6.80 -17.97
C TYR A 220 -3.26 6.65 -17.34
N LEU A 221 -3.78 7.72 -16.76
CA LEU A 221 -5.09 7.72 -16.12
C LEU A 221 -6.21 7.38 -17.11
N VAL A 222 -6.15 7.92 -18.34
CA VAL A 222 -7.15 7.66 -19.39
C VAL A 222 -7.07 6.21 -19.89
N ALA A 223 -5.87 5.68 -20.11
CA ALA A 223 -5.71 4.34 -20.67
C ALA A 223 -5.92 3.23 -19.61
N TYR A 224 -5.55 3.46 -18.35
CA TYR A 224 -5.49 2.46 -17.30
C TYR A 224 -6.75 1.57 -17.19
N PRO A 225 -7.99 2.11 -17.12
CA PRO A 225 -9.17 1.25 -16.99
C PRO A 225 -9.40 0.34 -18.18
N PHE A 226 -9.02 0.76 -19.39
CA PHE A 226 -9.15 -0.06 -20.60
C PHE A 226 -8.12 -1.19 -20.63
N HIS A 227 -6.91 -0.94 -20.13
CA HIS A 227 -5.89 -1.97 -19.98
C HIS A 227 -6.28 -2.99 -18.90
N VAL A 228 -6.83 -2.53 -17.77
CA VAL A 228 -7.40 -3.42 -16.74
C VAL A 228 -8.55 -4.24 -17.32
N TRP A 229 -9.48 -3.61 -18.04
CA TRP A 229 -10.58 -4.32 -18.70
C TRP A 229 -10.05 -5.40 -19.64
N ARG A 230 -9.17 -5.04 -20.58
CA ARG A 230 -8.59 -5.97 -21.55
C ARG A 230 -7.93 -7.16 -20.86
N PHE A 231 -7.14 -6.91 -19.81
CA PHE A 231 -6.50 -7.97 -19.05
C PHE A 231 -7.52 -8.90 -18.40
N ILE A 232 -8.61 -8.36 -17.86
CA ILE A 232 -9.70 -9.16 -17.28
C ILE A 232 -10.40 -10.03 -18.34
N ASP A 233 -10.62 -9.51 -19.54
CA ASP A 233 -11.26 -10.25 -20.64
C ASP A 233 -10.36 -11.38 -21.19
N GLU A 234 -9.04 -11.28 -20.99
CA GLU A 234 -8.08 -12.34 -21.31
C GLU A 234 -7.98 -13.43 -20.22
N LEU A 235 -8.62 -13.25 -19.06
CA LEU A 235 -8.65 -14.26 -18.00
C LEU A 235 -9.59 -15.42 -18.39
N GLY A 236 -9.27 -16.62 -17.92
CA GLY A 236 -10.09 -17.80 -18.16
C GLY A 236 -11.32 -17.88 -17.26
N ASP A 237 -11.86 -19.09 -17.15
CA ASP A 237 -13.06 -19.40 -16.37
C ASP A 237 -12.78 -20.13 -15.05
N LEU A 238 -11.50 -20.31 -14.69
CA LEU A 238 -11.15 -20.98 -13.44
C LEU A 238 -11.61 -20.17 -12.24
N LYS A 239 -11.69 -20.83 -11.09
CA LYS A 239 -12.07 -20.19 -9.83
C LYS A 239 -11.13 -19.01 -9.51
N GLU A 240 -9.83 -19.22 -9.67
CA GLU A 240 -8.80 -18.21 -9.47
C GLU A 240 -8.94 -17.03 -10.46
N ASP A 241 -9.29 -17.31 -11.73
CA ASP A 241 -9.55 -16.29 -12.76
C ASP A 241 -10.72 -15.39 -12.36
N ARG A 242 -11.84 -15.99 -11.96
CA ARG A 242 -13.05 -15.27 -11.56
C ARG A 242 -12.85 -14.41 -10.32
N LEU A 243 -12.06 -14.90 -9.37
CA LEU A 243 -11.68 -14.14 -8.18
C LEU A 243 -10.79 -12.96 -8.55
N LEU A 244 -9.79 -13.17 -9.40
CA LEU A 244 -8.89 -12.12 -9.86
C LEU A 244 -9.66 -11.04 -10.63
N SER A 245 -10.51 -11.45 -11.58
CA SER A 245 -11.40 -10.57 -12.33
C SER A 245 -12.25 -9.69 -11.40
N PHE A 246 -12.91 -10.30 -10.41
CA PHE A 246 -13.71 -9.57 -9.43
C PHE A 246 -12.86 -8.56 -8.63
N SER A 247 -11.69 -8.99 -8.13
CA SER A 247 -10.80 -8.12 -7.35
C SER A 247 -10.26 -6.94 -8.17
N LEU A 248 -9.92 -7.16 -9.44
CA LEU A 248 -9.47 -6.10 -10.35
C LEU A 248 -10.57 -5.07 -10.61
N TRP A 249 -11.81 -5.51 -10.83
CA TRP A 249 -12.94 -4.58 -10.94
C TRP A 249 -13.25 -3.81 -9.65
N GLU A 250 -12.99 -4.40 -8.49
CA GLU A 250 -13.09 -3.72 -7.18
C GLU A 250 -11.91 -2.76 -6.91
N SER A 251 -10.86 -2.81 -7.74
CA SER A 251 -9.73 -1.88 -7.66
C SER A 251 -9.93 -0.59 -8.45
N LEU A 252 -10.84 -0.58 -9.41
CA LEU A 252 -11.31 0.60 -10.15
C LEU A 252 -12.31 1.40 -9.30
#